data_AF-A0AAE3J9V9-F1
#
_entry.id   AF-A0AAE3J9V9-F1
#
_cell.length_a   1.000
_cell.length_b   1.000
_cell.length_c   1.000
_cell.angle_alpha   90.00
_cell.angle_beta   90.00
_cell.angle_gamma   90.00
#
_symmetry.space_group_name_H-M   'P 1'
#
loop_
_entity.id
_entity.type
_entity.pdbx_description
1 polymer ?
#
loop_
_entity_poly.entity_id
_entity_poly.type
_entity_poly.pdbx_seq_one_letter_code
_entity_poly.pdbx_strand_id
1 'polypeptide(L)'
;MSELFDKWEDDIKKYCEINNLSFEKAKNMAKCWGKDDLILQYYDSSKNNGKGLNDEIPLPIVLKIKKKDNVLIFEQTEYTNKYLSKN
;
A
#
# COMPACT_ATOMS: atom_id res chain seq x y z
N MET A 1 -1.11 7.37 11.51
CA MET A 1 0.25 7.12 11.00
C MET A 1 0.52 5.62 11.16
N SER A 2 1.24 4.99 10.24
CA SER A 2 1.48 3.53 10.27
C SER A 2 2.92 3.28 10.69
N GLU A 3 3.13 2.78 11.91
CA GLU A 3 4.47 2.57 12.47
C GLU A 3 5.35 1.67 11.59
N LEU A 4 4.77 0.62 10.96
CA LEU A 4 5.52 -0.23 10.03
C LEU A 4 5.86 0.46 8.72
N PHE A 5 5.05 1.42 8.26
CA PHE A 5 5.36 2.16 7.04
C PHE A 5 6.52 3.11 7.30
N ASP A 6 6.49 3.84 8.42
CA ASP A 6 7.55 4.75 8.80
C ASP A 6 8.87 3.97 9.03
N LYS A 7 8.79 2.79 9.67
CA LYS A 7 9.94 1.91 9.87
C LYS A 7 10.53 1.34 8.58
N TRP A 8 9.69 1.07 7.58
CA TRP A 8 10.09 0.45 6.31
C TRP A 8 10.16 1.47 5.17
N GLU A 9 10.14 2.78 5.46
CA GLU A 9 9.97 3.84 4.46
C GLU A 9 11.05 3.78 3.37
N ASP A 10 12.31 3.60 3.77
CA ASP A 10 13.45 3.53 2.84
C ASP A 10 13.38 2.30 1.94
N ASP A 11 13.02 1.13 2.48
CA ASP A 11 12.87 -0.10 1.71
C ASP A 11 11.70 0.00 0.72
N ILE A 12 10.58 0.58 1.16
CA ILE A 12 9.40 0.83 0.31
C ILE A 12 9.77 1.79 -0.82
N LYS A 13 10.46 2.89 -0.50
CA LYS A 13 10.91 3.88 -1.48
C LYS A 13 11.82 3.23 -2.53
N LYS A 14 12.82 2.48 -2.09
CA LYS A 14 13.73 1.74 -2.98
C LYS A 14 12.98 0.73 -3.86
N TYR A 15 12.04 -0.02 -3.28
CA TYR A 15 11.21 -0.94 -4.05
C TYR A 15 10.40 -0.21 -5.13
N CYS A 16 9.79 0.93 -4.79
CA CYS A 16 9.04 1.74 -5.75
C CYS A 16 9.93 2.24 -6.89
N GLU A 17 11.14 2.71 -6.59
CA GLU A 17 12.09 3.19 -7.60
C GLU A 17 12.48 2.09 -8.59
N ILE A 18 12.85 0.91 -8.09
CA ILE A 18 13.27 -0.25 -8.92
C ILE A 18 12.12 -0.75 -9.81
N ASN A 19 10.88 -0.70 -9.33
CA ASN A 19 9.72 -1.26 -10.02
C ASN A 19 8.92 -0.22 -10.83
N ASN A 20 9.46 0.99 -11.02
CA ASN A 20 8.77 2.09 -11.70
C ASN A 20 7.39 2.46 -11.09
N LEU A 21 7.29 2.36 -9.77
CA LEU A 21 6.12 2.73 -8.97
C LEU A 21 6.32 4.10 -8.30
N SER A 22 5.23 4.74 -7.91
CA SER A 22 5.19 6.03 -7.22
C SER A 22 5.14 5.83 -5.71
N PHE A 23 6.25 6.17 -5.06
CA PHE A 23 6.33 6.20 -3.60
C PHE A 23 5.32 7.20 -2.99
N GLU A 24 5.10 8.35 -3.64
CA GLU A 24 4.11 9.34 -3.18
C GLU A 24 2.68 8.78 -3.19
N LYS A 25 2.32 7.98 -4.22
CA LYS A 25 1.03 7.28 -4.24
C LYS A 25 0.97 6.25 -3.09
N ALA A 26 2.03 5.48 -2.85
CA ALA A 26 2.11 4.51 -1.75
C ALA A 26 1.99 5.18 -0.35
N LYS A 27 2.64 6.33 -0.17
CA LYS A 27 2.60 7.12 1.08
C LYS A 27 1.20 7.62 1.41
N ASN A 28 0.39 7.93 0.41
CA ASN A 28 -0.98 8.42 0.58
C ASN A 28 -2.06 7.32 0.60
N MET A 29 -1.70 6.05 0.38
CA MET A 29 -2.65 4.95 0.44
C MET A 29 -3.14 4.65 1.86
N ALA A 30 -4.33 4.05 1.94
CA ALA A 30 -4.82 3.43 3.17
C ALA A 30 -3.88 2.28 3.54
N LYS A 31 -3.63 2.12 4.84
CA LYS A 31 -2.66 1.14 5.36
C LYS A 31 -3.37 0.28 6.39
N CYS A 32 -3.26 -1.02 6.22
CA CYS A 32 -3.60 -2.00 7.24
C CYS A 32 -2.31 -2.70 7.65
N TRP A 33 -2.05 -2.85 8.94
CA TRP A 33 -0.82 -3.46 9.40
C TRP A 33 -1.06 -4.39 10.58
N GLY A 34 -0.30 -5.48 10.62
CA GLY A 34 -0.19 -6.40 11.73
C GLY A 34 1.19 -6.30 12.39
N LYS A 35 1.63 -7.39 13.01
CA LYS A 35 2.96 -7.47 13.64
C LYS A 35 4.10 -7.44 12.61
N ASP A 36 3.96 -8.22 11.54
CA ASP A 36 5.00 -8.48 10.55
C ASP A 36 4.50 -8.27 9.11
N ASP A 37 3.30 -7.71 8.94
CA ASP A 37 2.65 -7.52 7.65
C ASP A 37 2.13 -6.09 7.52
N LEU A 38 2.33 -5.47 6.35
CA LEU A 38 1.80 -4.16 5.97
C LEU A 38 1.13 -4.31 4.60
N ILE A 39 -0.10 -3.83 4.50
CA ILE A 39 -0.92 -3.88 3.29
C ILE A 39 -1.26 -2.45 2.90
N LEU A 40 -0.93 -2.09 1.66
CA LEU A 40 -1.37 -0.86 1.03
C LEU A 40 -2.67 -1.11 0.27
N GLN A 41 -3.67 -0.29 0.53
CA GLN A 41 -4.99 -0.38 -0.06
C GLN A 41 -5.37 0.95 -0.73
N TYR A 42 -6.06 0.84 -1.86
CA TYR A 42 -6.63 2.02 -2.50
C TYR A 42 -7.99 2.35 -1.87
N TYR A 43 -8.13 3.59 -1.38
CA TYR A 43 -9.39 4.12 -0.91
C TYR A 43 -9.89 5.18 -1.88
N ASP A 44 -11.03 4.90 -2.52
CA ASP A 44 -11.71 5.85 -3.40
C ASP A 44 -12.69 6.70 -2.60
N SER A 45 -12.24 7.86 -2.13
CA SER A 45 -13.07 8.77 -1.34
C SER A 45 -14.24 9.36 -2.14
N SER A 46 -14.15 9.40 -3.48
CA SER A 46 -15.21 9.90 -4.35
C SER A 46 -16.44 8.98 -4.37
N LYS A 47 -16.22 7.68 -4.19
CA LYS A 47 -17.29 6.67 -4.22
C LYS A 47 -18.07 6.57 -2.91
N ASN A 48 -17.60 7.22 -1.85
CA ASN A 48 -18.18 7.05 -0.53
C ASN A 48 -19.05 8.22 -0.06
N ASN A 49 -19.18 9.30 -0.85
CA ASN A 49 -20.02 10.47 -0.53
C ASN A 49 -19.86 10.97 0.93
N GLY A 50 -18.67 10.86 1.51
CA GLY A 50 -18.38 11.24 2.90
C GLY A 50 -18.91 10.29 3.98
N LYS A 51 -19.57 9.18 3.63
CA LYS A 51 -19.86 8.09 4.55
C LYS A 51 -18.56 7.31 4.78
N GLY A 52 -18.37 6.76 5.98
CA GLY A 52 -17.17 5.98 6.32
C GLY A 52 -17.07 4.69 5.50
N LEU A 53 -16.14 3.79 5.84
CA LEU A 53 -15.99 2.51 5.14
C LEU A 53 -17.36 1.81 4.93
N ASN A 54 -17.71 1.52 3.68
CA ASN A 54 -18.91 0.78 3.30
C ASN A 54 -18.47 -0.61 2.86
N ASP A 55 -19.06 -1.66 3.44
CA ASP A 55 -18.76 -3.06 3.13
C ASP A 55 -19.00 -3.41 1.64
N GLU A 56 -19.81 -2.60 0.94
CA GLU A 56 -20.09 -2.75 -0.50
C GLU A 56 -18.98 -2.21 -1.41
N ILE A 57 -18.06 -1.39 -0.90
CA ILE A 57 -16.96 -0.81 -1.68
C ILE A 57 -15.68 -1.58 -1.34
N PRO A 58 -15.24 -2.52 -2.20
CA PRO A 58 -14.01 -3.27 -1.95
C PRO A 58 -12.83 -2.31 -1.92
N LEU A 59 -12.00 -2.40 -0.88
CA LEU A 59 -10.69 -1.75 -0.78
C LEU A 59 -9.65 -2.64 -1.48
N PRO A 60 -9.27 -2.36 -2.73
CA PRO A 60 -8.37 -3.23 -3.47
C PRO A 60 -7.01 -3.23 -2.77
N ILE A 61 -6.47 -4.42 -2.52
CA ILE A 61 -5.11 -4.57 -2.02
C ILE A 61 -4.16 -4.26 -3.18
N VAL A 62 -3.33 -3.24 -2.99
CA VAL A 62 -2.45 -2.72 -4.03
C VAL A 62 -1.03 -3.26 -3.89
N LEU A 63 -0.55 -3.45 -2.67
CA LEU A 63 0.77 -4.00 -2.39
C LEU A 63 0.76 -4.66 -1.02
N LYS A 64 1.30 -5.87 -0.92
CA LYS A 64 1.52 -6.53 0.37
C LYS A 64 3.02 -6.53 0.67
N ILE A 65 3.36 -6.22 1.92
CA ILE A 65 4.73 -6.17 2.41
C ILE A 65 4.77 -7.05 3.65
N LYS A 66 5.58 -8.10 3.62
CA LYS A 66 5.72 -9.04 4.72
C LYS A 66 7.16 -9.10 5.18
N LYS A 67 7.36 -8.99 6.49
CA LYS A 67 8.66 -9.27 7.11
C LYS A 67 8.81 -10.78 7.29
N LYS A 68 9.87 -11.35 6.71
CA LYS A 68 10.33 -12.71 6.96
C LYS A 68 11.76 -12.64 7.46
N ASP A 69 11.98 -13.05 8.69
CA ASP A 69 13.23 -12.87 9.41
C ASP A 69 13.66 -11.39 9.44
N ASN A 70 14.76 -11.03 8.77
CA ASN A 70 15.21 -9.64 8.63
C ASN A 70 15.05 -9.06 7.22
N VAL A 71 14.23 -9.70 6.38
CA VAL A 71 14.01 -9.29 4.99
C VAL A 71 12.55 -8.93 4.77
N LEU A 72 12.32 -7.86 4.00
CA LEU A 72 10.98 -7.50 3.53
C LEU A 72 10.71 -8.15 2.19
N ILE A 73 9.57 -8.83 2.09
CA ILE A 73 9.05 -9.46 0.88
C ILE A 73 7.90 -8.60 0.37
N PHE A 74 7.99 -8.18 -0.89
CA PHE A 74 6.98 -7.35 -1.56
C PHE A 74 6.21 -8.19 -2.58
N GLU A 75 4.89 -8.19 -2.46
CA GLU A 75 3.97 -8.89 -3.37
C GLU A 75 3.06 -7.88 -4.06
N GLN A 76 3.25 -7.72 -5.37
CA GLN A 76 2.34 -6.97 -6.23
C GLN A 76 1.06 -7.76 -6.46
N THR A 77 -0.05 -7.05 -6.65
CA THR A 77 -1.34 -7.61 -7.04
C THR A 77 -1.69 -7.14 -8.44
N GLU A 78 -2.81 -7.65 -8.99
CA GLU A 78 -3.42 -7.14 -10.23
C GLU A 78 -3.69 -5.62 -10.20
N TYR A 79 -3.76 -5.00 -9.02
CA TYR A 79 -4.03 -3.57 -8.84
C TYR A 79 -2.79 -2.70 -8.70
N THR A 80 -1.59 -3.28 -8.52
CA THR A 80 -0.36 -2.52 -8.28
C THR A 80 -0.11 -1.52 -9.39
N ASN A 81 -0.03 -1.98 -10.65
CA ASN A 81 0.25 -1.08 -11.77
C ASN A 81 -0.83 -0.01 -11.92
N LYS A 82 -2.10 -0.36 -11.75
CA LYS A 82 -3.22 0.58 -11.89
C LYS A 82 -3.13 1.77 -10.93
N TYR A 83 -2.73 1.53 -9.68
CA TYR A 83 -2.77 2.56 -8.63
C TYR A 83 -1.41 3.08 -8.17
N LEU A 84 -0.33 2.35 -8.43
CA LEU A 84 1.03 2.75 -8.04
C LEU A 84 1.94 3.08 -9.22
N SER A 85 1.59 2.86 -10.49
CA SER A 85 2.47 3.30 -11.59
C SER A 85 2.75 4.81 -11.52
N LYS A 86 3.92 5.25 -11.95
CA LYS A 86 4.26 6.70 -12.04
C LYS A 86 3.45 7.49 -13.07
N ASN A 87 2.76 6.78 -13.97
CA ASN A 87 1.86 7.34 -14.99
C ASN A 87 0.74 8.21 -14.41
#